data_AF-A0ABD7YZ30-F1
#
_entry.id   AF-A0ABD7YZ30-F1
#
_cell.length_a   1.000
_cell.length_b   1.000
_cell.length_c   1.000
_cell.angle_alpha   90.00
_cell.angle_beta   90.00
_cell.angle_gamma   90.00
#
_symmetry.space_group_name_H-M   'P 1'
#
loop_
_entity.id
_entity.type
_entity.pdbx_description
1 polymer ?
#
loop_
_entity_poly.entity_id
_entity_poly.type
_entity_poly.pdbx_seq_one_letter_code
_entity_poly.pdbx_strand_id
1 'polypeptide(L)'
;MKETVTKDKEKNLQLVMSIIVDAGNAKALAVKAIKEAKIGNQDTAQATLRKARDVLTDAHNAQTEMLMQEAQENYDVVTLLTVHSQDHLMTAITYCDLAADFIDIYNKLNKF
;
A
#
# COMPACT_ATOMS: atom_id res chain seq x y z
N MET A 1 2.20 12.37 33.02
CA MET A 1 0.93 12.53 32.27
C MET A 1 1.11 13.29 30.97
N LYS A 2 1.72 14.50 30.94
CA LYS A 2 1.98 15.21 29.67
C LYS A 2 2.97 14.48 28.74
N GLU A 3 4.06 13.91 29.26
CA GLU A 3 5.06 13.19 28.43
C GLU A 3 4.54 11.91 27.79
N THR A 4 3.63 11.19 28.45
CA THR A 4 3.02 9.95 27.93
C THR A 4 2.14 10.26 26.71
N VAL A 5 1.30 11.29 26.81
CA VAL A 5 0.41 11.75 25.72
C VAL A 5 1.21 12.27 24.51
N THR A 6 2.40 12.83 24.71
CA THR A 6 3.27 13.29 23.60
C THR A 6 3.91 12.13 22.85
N LYS A 7 4.38 11.09 23.56
CA LYS A 7 4.98 9.89 22.95
C LYS A 7 3.99 9.09 22.10
N ASP A 8 2.75 8.96 22.55
CA ASP A 8 1.72 8.23 21.81
C ASP A 8 1.36 8.93 20.48
N LYS A 9 1.34 10.27 20.47
CA LYS A 9 1.15 11.06 19.24
C LYS A 9 2.30 10.92 18.25
N GLU A 10 3.55 10.91 18.72
CA GLU A 10 4.72 10.72 17.85
C GLU A 10 4.74 9.32 17.23
N LYS A 11 4.39 8.28 18.00
CA LYS A 11 4.30 6.91 17.52
C LYS A 11 3.21 6.74 16.45
N ASN A 12 2.03 7.32 16.68
CA ASN A 12 0.94 7.31 15.69
C ASN A 12 1.35 8.04 14.40
N LEU A 13 1.99 9.21 14.51
CA LEU A 13 2.50 9.94 13.35
C LEU A 13 3.52 9.13 12.54
N GLN A 14 4.45 8.42 13.20
CA GLN A 14 5.41 7.55 12.53
C GLN A 14 4.73 6.41 11.78
N LEU A 15 3.72 5.77 12.39
CA LEU A 15 2.93 4.71 11.76
C LEU A 15 2.21 5.22 10.50
N VAL A 16 1.52 6.35 10.61
CA VAL A 16 0.81 7.00 9.50
C VAL A 16 1.77 7.35 8.35
N MET A 17 2.95 7.90 8.67
CA MET A 17 3.96 8.21 7.66
C MET A 17 4.54 6.97 6.99
N SER A 18 4.76 5.87 7.74
CA SER A 18 5.22 4.60 7.16
C SER A 18 4.21 4.09 6.14
N ILE A 19 2.92 4.08 6.48
CA ILE A 19 1.87 3.64 5.54
C ILE A 19 1.87 4.49 4.26
N ILE A 20 1.99 5.82 4.37
CA ILE A 20 2.03 6.70 3.20
C ILE A 20 3.21 6.34 2.28
N VAL A 21 4.39 6.14 2.86
CA VAL A 21 5.61 5.81 2.10
C VAL A 21 5.49 4.44 1.45
N ASP A 22 5.09 3.43 2.22
CA ASP A 22 5.03 2.04 1.77
C ASP A 22 3.92 1.87 0.72
N ALA A 23 2.73 2.44 0.93
CA ALA A 23 1.66 2.45 -0.05
C ALA A 23 2.05 3.23 -1.32
N GLY A 24 2.73 4.37 -1.18
CA GLY A 24 3.25 5.14 -2.31
C GLY A 24 4.23 4.33 -3.15
N ASN A 25 5.15 3.61 -2.50
CA ASN A 25 6.13 2.73 -3.13
C ASN A 25 5.45 1.55 -3.83
N ALA A 26 4.52 0.87 -3.15
CA ALA A 26 3.75 -0.24 -3.72
C ALA A 26 2.99 0.20 -4.98
N LYS A 27 2.31 1.35 -4.94
CA LYS A 27 1.62 1.92 -6.11
C LYS A 27 2.58 2.21 -7.26
N ALA A 28 3.74 2.80 -6.98
CA ALA A 28 4.76 3.08 -8.00
C ALA A 28 5.29 1.80 -8.65
N LEU A 29 5.52 0.75 -7.86
CA LEU A 29 5.93 -0.57 -8.36
C LEU A 29 4.83 -1.22 -9.20
N ALA A 30 3.57 -1.17 -8.78
CA ALA A 30 2.44 -1.69 -9.55
C ALA A 30 2.33 -1.00 -10.92
N VAL A 31 2.45 0.34 -10.97
CA VAL A 31 2.48 1.09 -12.24
C VAL A 31 3.68 0.70 -13.10
N LYS A 32 4.85 0.47 -12.49
CA LYS A 32 6.04 -0.02 -13.21
C LYS A 32 5.80 -1.41 -13.80
N ALA A 33 5.19 -2.33 -13.05
CA ALA A 33 4.87 -3.67 -13.53
C ALA A 33 3.96 -3.64 -14.76
N ILE A 34 2.94 -2.77 -14.77
CA ILE A 34 2.06 -2.55 -15.94
C ILE A 34 2.88 -2.08 -17.15
N LYS A 35 3.82 -1.14 -16.96
CA LYS A 35 4.68 -0.63 -18.04
C LYS A 35 5.59 -1.70 -18.62
N GLU A 36 6.18 -2.55 -17.78
CA GLU A 36 7.01 -3.68 -18.21
C GLU A 36 6.20 -4.69 -19.02
N ALA A 37 4.98 -5.03 -18.57
CA ALA A 37 4.11 -5.94 -19.31
C ALA A 37 3.72 -5.39 -20.68
N LYS A 38 3.44 -4.09 -20.76
CA LYS A 38 3.09 -3.40 -22.00
C LYS A 38 4.17 -3.50 -23.08
N ILE A 39 5.45 -3.58 -22.69
CA ILE A 39 6.57 -3.73 -23.64
C ILE A 39 7.00 -5.20 -23.83
N GLY A 40 6.24 -6.16 -23.28
CA GLY A 40 6.48 -7.60 -23.45
C GLY A 40 7.41 -8.21 -22.39
N ASN A 41 7.88 -7.45 -21.41
CA ASN A 41 8.76 -7.95 -20.35
C ASN A 41 7.98 -8.67 -19.24
N GLN A 42 7.40 -9.83 -19.55
CA GLN A 42 6.45 -10.53 -18.66
C GLN A 42 7.08 -10.92 -17.32
N ASP A 43 8.28 -11.51 -17.34
CA ASP A 43 8.97 -11.95 -16.12
C ASP A 43 9.29 -10.76 -15.19
N THR A 44 9.80 -9.66 -15.76
CA THR A 44 10.08 -8.42 -15.02
C THR A 44 8.81 -7.82 -14.46
N ALA A 45 7.70 -7.84 -15.21
CA ALA A 45 6.42 -7.34 -14.75
C ALA A 45 5.90 -8.15 -13.54
N GLN A 46 5.91 -9.48 -13.63
CA GLN A 46 5.50 -10.33 -12.51
C GLN A 46 6.39 -10.16 -11.28
N ALA A 47 7.71 -10.12 -11.47
CA ALA A 47 8.66 -9.91 -10.37
C ALA A 47 8.46 -8.53 -9.71
N THR A 48 8.17 -7.49 -10.50
CA THR A 48 7.91 -6.14 -10.00
C THR A 48 6.58 -6.08 -9.25
N LEU A 49 5.52 -6.74 -9.74
CA LEU A 49 4.24 -6.81 -9.04
C LEU A 49 4.35 -7.58 -7.72
N ARG A 50 5.14 -8.66 -7.66
CA ARG A 50 5.41 -9.36 -6.38
C ARG A 50 6.03 -8.42 -5.35
N LYS A 51 7.08 -7.66 -5.74
CA LYS A 51 7.68 -6.65 -4.88
C LYS A 51 6.68 -5.59 -4.42
N ALA A 52 5.77 -5.17 -5.30
CA ALA A 52 4.71 -4.23 -4.93
C ALA A 52 3.82 -4.79 -3.81
N ARG A 53 3.41 -6.06 -3.93
CA ARG A 53 2.58 -6.75 -2.93
C ARG A 53 3.30 -6.98 -1.60
N ASP A 54 4.59 -7.29 -1.65
CA ASP A 54 5.40 -7.48 -0.44
C ASP A 54 5.42 -6.18 0.38
N VAL A 55 5.75 -5.03 -0.24
CA VAL A 55 5.73 -3.72 0.43
C VAL A 55 4.33 -3.34 0.90
N LEU A 56 3.30 -3.66 0.11
CA LEU A 56 1.91 -3.38 0.47
C LEU A 56 1.44 -4.16 1.69
N THR A 57 1.97 -5.37 1.90
CA THR A 57 1.58 -6.25 3.01
C THR A 57 1.89 -5.60 4.35
N ASP A 58 3.04 -4.94 4.47
CA ASP A 58 3.44 -4.26 5.71
C ASP A 58 2.50 -3.08 6.02
N ALA A 59 2.19 -2.26 5.02
CA ALA A 59 1.24 -1.15 5.15
C ALA A 59 -0.18 -1.63 5.49
N HIS A 60 -0.62 -2.75 4.89
CA HIS A 60 -1.91 -3.36 5.15
C HIS A 60 -2.02 -3.94 6.56
N ASN A 61 -0.94 -4.55 7.06
CA ASN A 61 -0.87 -5.05 8.44
C ASN A 61 -1.01 -3.90 9.45
N ALA A 62 -0.35 -2.77 9.20
CA ALA A 62 -0.48 -1.57 10.03
C ALA A 62 -1.91 -1.00 10.02
N GLN A 63 -2.58 -0.96 8.87
CA GLN A 63 -4.01 -0.59 8.80
C GLN A 63 -4.89 -1.58 9.58
N THR A 64 -4.63 -2.88 9.47
CA THR A 64 -5.41 -3.91 10.17
C THR A 64 -5.25 -3.75 11.68
N GLU A 65 -4.05 -3.45 12.17
CA GLU A 65 -3.80 -3.17 13.59
C GLU A 65 -4.58 -1.95 14.08
N MET A 66 -4.64 -0.86 13.29
CA MET A 66 -5.47 0.30 13.65
C MET A 66 -6.95 -0.06 13.77
N LEU A 67 -7.49 -0.83 12.83
CA LEU A 67 -8.90 -1.28 12.88
C LEU A 67 -9.16 -2.19 14.09
N MET A 68 -8.20 -3.05 14.45
CA MET A 68 -8.31 -3.88 15.65
C MET A 68 -8.31 -3.05 16.93
N GLN A 69 -7.48 -2.00 17.01
CA GLN A 69 -7.48 -1.09 18.15
C GLN A 69 -8.80 -0.32 18.26
N GLU A 70 -9.32 0.19 17.14
CA GLU A 70 -10.61 0.87 17.10
C GLU A 70 -11.77 -0.06 17.54
N ALA A 71 -11.76 -1.33 17.09
CA ALA A 71 -12.75 -2.33 17.50
C ALA A 71 -12.69 -2.69 19.00
N GLN A 72 -11.54 -2.48 19.65
CA GLN A 72 -11.35 -2.63 21.10
C GLN A 72 -11.69 -1.36 21.89
N GLU A 73 -12.36 -0.38 21.26
CA GLU A 73 -12.68 0.93 21.84
C GLU A 73 -11.43 1.76 22.21
N ASN A 74 -10.25 1.40 21.67
CA ASN A 74 -9.04 2.20 21.74
C ASN A 74 -9.04 3.19 20.58
N TYR A 75 -9.79 4.28 20.74
CA TYR A 75 -9.91 5.31 19.73
C TYR A 75 -8.64 6.16 19.64
N ASP A 76 -7.91 5.99 18.56
CA ASP A 76 -6.86 6.92 18.15
C ASP A 76 -7.47 8.22 17.58
N VAL A 77 -6.71 9.31 17.64
CA VAL A 77 -7.14 10.58 17.05
C VAL A 77 -7.09 10.47 15.52
N VAL A 78 -8.27 10.45 14.88
CA VAL A 78 -8.37 10.56 13.42
C VAL A 78 -7.94 11.97 12.99
N THR A 79 -6.84 12.05 12.26
CA THR A 79 -6.36 13.30 11.66
C THR A 79 -6.49 13.26 10.14
N LEU A 80 -6.34 14.41 9.48
CA LEU A 80 -6.27 14.46 8.00
C LEU A 80 -5.17 13.54 7.46
N LEU A 81 -4.05 13.43 8.16
CA LEU A 81 -2.94 12.58 7.74
C LEU A 81 -3.27 11.09 7.90
N THR A 82 -4.02 10.73 8.95
CA THR A 82 -4.56 9.37 9.11
C THR A 82 -5.43 9.00 7.92
N VAL A 83 -6.41 9.84 7.57
CA VAL A 83 -7.27 9.63 6.39
C VAL A 83 -6.45 9.53 5.11
N HIS A 84 -5.48 10.44 4.93
CA HIS A 84 -4.61 10.44 3.77
C HIS A 84 -3.78 9.15 3.63
N SER A 85 -3.29 8.59 4.74
CA SER A 85 -2.57 7.31 4.73
C SER A 85 -3.47 6.15 4.27
N GLN A 86 -4.73 6.14 4.69
CA GLN A 86 -5.72 5.15 4.29
C GLN A 86 -6.07 5.28 2.80
N ASP A 87 -6.21 6.51 2.28
CA ASP A 87 -6.41 6.77 0.85
C ASP A 87 -5.23 6.26 0.01
N HIS A 88 -4.00 6.52 0.46
CA HIS A 88 -2.80 6.01 -0.18
C HIS A 88 -2.80 4.48 -0.23
N LEU A 89 -3.08 3.83 0.90
CA LEU A 89 -3.10 2.38 1.01
C LEU A 89 -4.17 1.74 0.13
N MET A 90 -5.43 2.18 0.22
CA MET A 90 -6.52 1.62 -0.57
C MET A 90 -6.32 1.84 -2.07
N THR A 91 -5.76 2.98 -2.48
CA THR A 91 -5.41 3.18 -3.88
C THR A 91 -4.25 2.28 -4.31
N ALA A 92 -3.25 2.05 -3.47
CA ALA A 92 -2.14 1.13 -3.78
C ALA A 92 -2.62 -0.32 -3.95
N ILE A 93 -3.53 -0.80 -3.08
CA ILE A 93 -4.20 -2.10 -3.22
C ILE A 93 -4.89 -2.20 -4.58
N THR A 94 -5.75 -1.22 -4.89
CA THR A 94 -6.48 -1.19 -6.17
C THR A 94 -5.53 -1.21 -7.37
N TYR A 95 -4.42 -0.48 -7.32
CA TYR A 95 -3.43 -0.50 -8.40
C TYR A 95 -2.70 -1.85 -8.53
N CYS A 96 -2.43 -2.55 -7.42
CA CYS A 96 -1.83 -3.89 -7.47
C CYS A 96 -2.77 -4.93 -8.08
N ASP A 97 -4.06 -4.86 -7.75
CA ASP A 97 -5.07 -5.75 -8.31
C ASP A 97 -5.23 -5.51 -9.82
N LEU A 98 -5.40 -4.24 -10.22
CA LEU A 98 -5.47 -3.88 -11.63
C LEU A 98 -4.18 -4.22 -12.39
N ALA A 99 -3.01 -4.08 -11.76
CA ALA A 99 -1.74 -4.44 -12.38
C ALA A 99 -1.67 -5.93 -12.72
N ALA A 100 -2.22 -6.81 -11.88
CA ALA A 100 -2.30 -8.23 -12.18
C ALA A 100 -3.13 -8.49 -13.45
N ASP A 101 -4.33 -7.90 -13.52
CA ASP A 101 -5.20 -8.03 -14.69
C ASP A 101 -4.57 -7.47 -15.97
N PHE A 102 -3.91 -6.31 -15.89
CA PHE A 102 -3.21 -5.73 -17.04
C PHE A 102 -2.06 -6.60 -17.53
N ILE A 103 -1.27 -7.17 -16.61
CA ILE A 103 -0.20 -8.10 -16.98
C ILE A 103 -0.78 -9.29 -17.74
N ASP A 104 -1.88 -9.87 -17.26
CA ASP A 104 -2.53 -11.01 -17.91
C ASP A 104 -3.11 -10.65 -19.28
N ILE A 105 -3.70 -9.45 -19.42
CA ILE A 105 -4.20 -8.94 -20.70
C ILE A 105 -3.05 -8.79 -21.70
N TYR A 106 -1.96 -8.11 -21.33
CA TYR A 106 -0.80 -7.94 -22.22
C TYR A 106 -0.15 -9.28 -22.57
N ASN A 107 -0.12 -10.23 -21.63
CA ASN A 107 0.41 -11.57 -21.88
C ASN A 107 -0.41 -12.34 -22.92
N LYS A 108 -1.73 -12.15 -22.97
CA LYS A 108 -2.59 -12.76 -23.98
C LYS A 108 -2.45 -12.07 -25.33
N LEU A 109 -2.37 -10.74 -25.35
CA LEU A 109 -2.23 -9.96 -26.58
C LEU A 109 -0.90 -10.24 -27.30
N ASN A 110 0.20 -10.41 -26.55
CA ASN A 110 1.53 -10.67 -27.13
C ASN A 110 1.74 -12.12 -27.60
N LYS A 111 0.76 -13.01 -27.44
CA LYS A 111 0.81 -14.40 -27.92
C LYS A 111 0.23 -14.56 -29.34
N PHE A 112 -0.24 -13.47 -29.95
CA PHE A 112 -0.69 -13.38 -31.34
C PHE A 112 0.28 -12.53 -32.14
#